data_AF-A0A374TZM0-F1
#
_entry.id   AF-A0A374TZM0-F1
#
_cell.length_a   1.000
_cell.length_b   1.000
_cell.length_c   1.000
_cell.angle_alpha   90.00
_cell.angle_beta   90.00
_cell.angle_gamma   90.00
#
_symmetry.space_group_name_H-M   'P 1'
#
loop_
_entity.id
_entity.type
_entity.pdbx_description
1 polymer ?
#
loop_
_entity_poly.entity_id
_entity_poly.type
_entity_poly.pdbx_seq_one_letter_code
_entity_poly.pdbx_strand_id
1 'polypeptide(L)' 'MARALLCPGDAVILDEPFTGLDTAARDACAEVVLDLLDGRILLLATHDAVDARALNISDIITL' A
#
# COMPACT_ATOMS: atom_id res chain seq x y z
N MET A 1 6.37 -4.88 5.22
CA MET A 1 4.90 -4.68 5.21
C MET A 1 4.18 -5.34 6.37
N ALA A 2 4.26 -6.66 6.57
CA ALA A 2 3.45 -7.36 7.60
C ALA A 2 3.46 -6.72 8.99
N ARG A 3 4.65 -6.33 9.49
CA ARG A 3 4.78 -5.60 10.77
C ARG A 3 4.03 -4.26 10.80
N ALA A 4 4.03 -3.50 9.71
CA ALA A 4 3.34 -2.22 9.63
C ALA A 4 1.82 -2.40 9.69
N LEU A 5 1.30 -3.42 8.99
CA LEU A 5 -0.12 -3.75 8.99
C LEU A 5 -0.61 -4.25 10.36
N LEU A 6 0.20 -5.04 11.08
CA LEU A 6 -0.18 -5.58 12.40
C LEU A 6 0.06 -4.61 13.57
N CYS A 7 0.73 -3.48 13.32
CA CYS A 7 0.99 -2.50 14.37
C CYS A 7 -0.32 -1.76 14.71
N PRO A 8 -0.68 -1.60 15.99
CA PRO A 8 -1.77 -0.72 16.37
C PRO A 8 -1.43 0.73 16.00
N GLY A 9 -2.44 1.47 15.53
CA GLY A 9 -2.32 2.88 15.13
C GLY A 9 -3.36 3.26 14.09
N ASP A 10 -3.55 4.56 13.88
CA ASP A 10 -4.58 5.09 12.97
C ASP A 10 -4.09 5.23 11.52
N ALA A 11 -2.80 4.99 11.27
CA ALA A 11 -2.19 5.13 9.95
C ALA A 11 -1.12 4.07 9.67
N VAL A 12 -0.97 3.75 8.39
CA VAL A 12 0.07 2.86 7.84
C VAL A 12 0.86 3.63 6.79
N ILE A 13 2.18 3.57 6.86
CA ILE A 13 3.08 4.17 5.88
C ILE A 13 3.82 3.04 5.16
N LEU A 14 3.76 3.04 3.83
CA LEU A 14 4.44 2.08 2.98
C LEU A 14 5.39 2.81 2.02
N ASP A 15 6.64 2.39 2.00
CA ASP A 15 7.69 2.91 1.12
C ASP A 15 8.11 1.81 0.14
N GLU A 16 7.81 2.02 -1.14
CA GLU A 16 8.08 1.09 -2.24
C GLU A 16 7.64 -0.37 -1.97
N PRO A 17 6.38 -0.61 -1.51
CA PRO A 17 5.96 -1.89 -0.92
C PRO A 17 6.01 -3.08 -1.88
N PHE A 18 5.93 -2.84 -3.19
CA PHE A 18 5.78 -3.88 -4.19
C PHE A 18 7.06 -4.14 -5.01
N THR A 19 8.18 -3.51 -4.65
CA THR A 19 9.44 -3.67 -5.37
C THR A 19 9.84 -5.14 -5.48
N GLY A 20 10.08 -5.59 -6.71
CA GLY A 20 10.55 -6.96 -7.00
C GLY A 20 9.44 -8.02 -7.05
N LEU A 21 8.17 -7.65 -6.87
CA LEU A 21 7.04 -8.54 -7.12
C LEU A 21 6.67 -8.54 -8.60
N ASP A 22 6.23 -9.70 -9.08
CA ASP A 22 5.52 -9.78 -10.36
C ASP A 22 4.08 -9.25 -10.21
N THR A 23 3.38 -9.08 -11.34
CA THR A 23 2.02 -8.54 -11.36
C THR A 23 1.05 -9.33 -10.49
N ALA A 24 1.12 -10.67 -10.52
CA ALA A 24 0.18 -11.51 -9.77
C ALA A 24 0.43 -11.42 -8.27
N ALA A 25 1.70 -11.47 -7.85
CA ALA A 25 2.08 -11.33 -6.46
C ALA A 25 1.76 -9.92 -5.92
N ARG A 26 1.91 -8.90 -6.76
CA ARG A 26 1.56 -7.52 -6.42
C ARG A 26 0.07 -7.36 -6.16
N ASP A 27 -0.77 -7.84 -7.08
CA ASP A 27 -2.22 -7.72 -6.96
C ASP A 27 -2.72 -8.46 -5.71
N ALA A 28 -2.23 -9.68 -5.47
CA ALA A 28 -2.53 -10.42 -4.24
C ALA A 28 -2.05 -9.69 -2.97
N CYS A 29 -0.87 -9.06 -3.00
CA CYS A 29 -0.39 -8.26 -1.88
C CYS A 29 -1.24 -7.01 -1.65
N ALA A 30 -1.71 -6.35 -2.71
CA ALA A 30 -2.56 -5.18 -2.62
C ALA A 30 -3.91 -5.50 -1.95
N GLU A 31 -4.54 -6.63 -2.31
CA GLU A 31 -5.76 -7.11 -1.64
C GLU A 31 -5.55 -7.31 -0.14
N VAL A 32 -4.47 -8.00 0.24
CA VAL A 32 -4.14 -8.23 1.66
C VAL A 32 -3.88 -6.92 2.40
N VAL A 33 -3.24 -5.93 1.76
CA VAL A 33 -3.02 -4.61 2.35
C VAL A 33 -4.36 -3.92 2.61
N LEU A 34 -5.27 -3.91 1.63
CA LEU A 34 -6.58 -3.28 1.76
C LEU A 34 -7.43 -3.94 2.86
N ASP A 35 -7.43 -5.27 2.93
CA ASP A 35 -8.14 -6.02 3.95
C ASP A 35 -7.61 -5.73 5.36
N LEU A 36 -6.29 -5.65 5.52
CA LEU A 36 -5.65 -5.37 6.81
C LEU A 36 -5.56 -3.88 7.15
N LEU A 37 -5.81 -2.98 6.20
CA LEU A 37 -5.81 -1.55 6.45
C LEU A 37 -6.94 -1.18 7.41
N ASP A 38 -8.10 -1.86 7.32
CA ASP A 38 -9.23 -1.74 8.24
C ASP A 38 -9.66 -0.27 8.45
N GLY A 39 -9.75 0.48 7.35
CA GLY A 39 -10.16 1.90 7.35
C GLY A 39 -9.13 2.91 7.87
N ARG A 40 -7.91 2.46 8.21
CA ARG A 40 -6.81 3.35 8.61
C ARG A 40 -6.31 4.20 7.45
N ILE A 41 -5.68 5.32 7.77
CA ILE A 41 -5.04 6.18 6.78
C ILE A 41 -3.84 5.45 6.16
N LEU A 42 -3.75 5.42 4.83
CA LEU A 42 -2.59 4.91 4.12
C LEU A 42 -1.79 6.05 3.50
N LEU A 43 -0.50 6.13 3.82
CA LEU A 43 0.47 6.96 3.10
C LEU A 43 1.39 6.04 2.29
N LEU A 44 1.39 6.24 0.97
CA LEU A 44 2.18 5.46 0.03
C LEU A 44 3.25 6.34 -0.61
N ALA A 45 4.51 5.91 -0.49
CA ALA A 45 5.61 6.40 -1.31
C ALA A 45 5.94 5.34 -2.38
N THR A 46 5.83 5.72 -3.64
CA THR A 46 6.12 4.85 -4.80
C THR A 46 6.46 5.72 -6.00
N HIS A 47 7.31 5.22 -6.88
CA HIS A 47 7.54 5.78 -8.22
C HIS A 47 6.61 5.19 -9.28
N ASP A 48 5.82 4.18 -8.95
CA ASP A 48 4.91 3.50 -9.88
C ASP A 48 3.44 3.87 -9.61
N ALA A 49 2.83 4.61 -10.56
CA ALA A 49 1.42 4.98 -10.49
C ALA A 49 0.47 3.78 -10.46
N VAL A 50 0.92 2.62 -10.92
CA VAL A 50 0.13 1.39 -10.91
C VAL A 50 -0.01 0.85 -9.48
N ASP A 51 0.90 1.15 -8.57
CA ASP A 51 0.80 0.80 -7.14
C ASP A 51 -0.26 1.65 -6.43
N ALA A 52 -0.26 2.97 -6.72
CA ALA A 52 -1.27 3.88 -6.19
C ALA A 52 -2.70 3.48 -6.62
N ARG A 53 -2.85 2.99 -7.85
CA ARG A 53 -4.11 2.44 -8.34
C ARG A 53 -4.49 1.14 -7.65
N ALA A 54 -3.55 0.22 -7.45
CA ALA A 54 -3.81 -1.06 -6.79
C ALA A 54 -4.30 -0.89 -5.34
N LEU A 55 -3.86 0.18 -4.66
CA LEU A 55 -4.25 0.50 -3.28
C LEU A 55 -5.37 1.54 -3.17
N ASN A 56 -6.08 1.86 -4.26
CA ASN A 56 -7.19 2.81 -4.29
C ASN A 56 -6.86 4.18 -3.65
N ILE A 57 -5.64 4.69 -3.89
CA ILE A 57 -5.20 5.98 -3.34
C ILE A 57 -6.10 7.10 -3.86
N SER A 58 -6.66 7.88 -2.93
CA SER A 58 -7.64 8.94 -3.23
C SER A 58 -7.00 10.24 -3.71
N ASP A 59 -5.82 10.56 -3.18
CA ASP A 59 -5.09 11.80 -3.50
C ASP A 59 -3.63 11.48 -3.79
N ILE A 60 -3.10 12.08 -4.86
CA ILE A 60 -1.69 11.92 -5.27
C ILE A 60 -1.02 13.29 -5.24
N ILE A 61 0.08 13.36 -4.50
CA ILE A 61 0.95 14.55 -4.46
C ILE A 61 2.24 14.18 -5.18
N THR A 62 2.58 14.93 -6.23
CA THR A 62 3.86 14.80 -6.94
C THR A 62 4.83 15.85 -6.42
N LEU A 63 6.00 15.42 -5.97
CA LEU A 63 7.09 16.26 -5.48
C LEU A 63 8.22 16.34 -6.51
#